data_AF-A0A7R9MLU9-F1
#
_entry.id   AF-A0A7R9MLU9-F1
#
_cell.length_a   1.000
_cell.length_b   1.000
_cell.length_c   1.000
_cell.angle_alpha   90.00
_cell.angle_beta   90.00
_cell.angle_gamma   90.00
#
_symmetry.space_group_name_H-M   'P 1'
#
loop_
_entity.id
_entity.type
_entity.pdbx_description
1 polymer ?
#
loop_
_entity_poly.entity_id
_entity_poly.type
_entity_poly.pdbx_seq_one_letter_code
_entity_poly.pdbx_strand_id
1 'polypeptide(L)'
;MPKNKIVMGVPAYAHTFTLQSADQHGMNAPVVGVGQVPSGNPGYAMYREMCDLVKNKGWIKEIPDDSGAHDPIAYSGVNWACYDDPFAANNKSMWVKENGYGGINVWEITQDDFHPKCCKKAYPLLRAINHGLFNKTNWPYTYGCEPKTSST
;
A
#
# COMPACT_ATOMS: atom_id res chain seq x y z
N MET A 1 10.82 -22.64 -12.89
CA MET A 1 9.45 -22.37 -13.36
C MET A 1 9.52 -21.31 -14.46
N PRO A 2 8.85 -21.45 -15.61
CA PRO A 2 8.88 -20.43 -16.67
C PRO A 2 8.32 -19.08 -16.19
N LYS A 3 9.00 -17.96 -16.49
CA LYS A 3 8.62 -16.63 -16.01
C LYS A 3 7.18 -16.25 -16.37
N ASN A 4 6.76 -16.54 -17.60
CA ASN A 4 5.42 -16.28 -18.10
C ASN A 4 4.31 -17.12 -17.43
N LYS A 5 4.66 -18.06 -16.55
CA LYS A 5 3.71 -18.82 -15.71
C LYS A 5 3.68 -18.35 -14.26
N ILE A 6 4.56 -17.43 -13.88
CA ILE A 6 4.63 -16.87 -12.53
C ILE A 6 3.81 -15.58 -12.50
N VAL A 7 2.84 -15.52 -11.58
CA VAL A 7 1.99 -14.36 -11.34
C VAL A 7 2.35 -13.80 -9.96
N MET A 8 2.72 -12.51 -9.90
CA MET A 8 3.13 -11.85 -8.66
C MET A 8 1.92 -11.36 -7.88
N GLY A 9 1.86 -11.65 -6.58
CA GLY A 9 0.80 -11.15 -5.70
C GLY A 9 1.05 -9.70 -5.27
N VAL A 10 -0.01 -8.89 -5.28
CA VAL A 10 -0.07 -7.55 -4.70
C VAL A 10 -1.15 -7.56 -3.60
N PRO A 11 -0.79 -7.28 -2.33
CA PRO A 11 -1.75 -7.24 -1.24
C PRO A 11 -2.57 -5.95 -1.28
N ALA A 12 -3.90 -6.07 -1.23
CA ALA A 12 -4.83 -4.98 -0.96
C ALA A 12 -5.11 -4.83 0.54
N TYR A 13 -4.11 -5.14 1.37
CA TYR A 13 -4.14 -5.07 2.81
C TYR A 13 -2.77 -4.65 3.35
N ALA A 14 -2.71 -4.42 4.65
CA ALA A 14 -1.53 -4.07 5.40
C ALA A 14 -1.33 -5.04 6.56
N HIS A 15 -0.08 -5.28 6.90
CA HIS A 15 0.27 -5.83 8.21
C HIS A 15 0.50 -4.69 9.19
N THR A 16 -0.09 -4.83 10.37
CA THR A 16 -0.04 -3.80 11.41
C THR A 16 0.64 -4.29 12.67
N PHE A 17 1.36 -3.39 13.33
CA PHE A 17 2.16 -3.69 14.52
C PHE A 17 1.95 -2.59 15.57
N THR A 18 2.17 -2.97 16.82
CA THR A 18 2.35 -2.03 17.93
C THR A 18 3.84 -1.94 18.24
N LEU A 19 4.42 -0.78 18.00
CA LEU A 19 5.81 -0.45 18.31
C LEU A 19 6.05 -0.43 19.82
N GLN A 20 7.27 -0.76 20.24
CA GLN A 20 7.69 -0.60 21.63
C GLN A 20 7.81 0.88 22.02
N SER A 21 8.21 1.74 21.09
CA SER A 21 8.31 3.19 21.27
C SER A 21 7.83 3.92 20.01
N ALA A 22 7.11 5.02 20.19
CA ALA A 22 6.69 5.89 19.09
C ALA A 22 7.86 6.61 18.40
N ASP A 23 9.00 6.75 19.09
CA ASP A 23 10.20 7.41 18.57
C ASP A 23 11.01 6.49 17.63
N GLN A 24 10.65 5.20 17.57
CA GLN A 24 11.27 4.20 16.71
C GLN A 24 10.22 3.66 15.74
N HIS A 25 10.03 4.36 14.62
CA HIS A 25 9.00 4.04 13.62
C HIS A 25 9.57 3.59 12.27
N GLY A 26 10.91 3.52 12.14
CA GLY A 26 11.57 3.04 10.93
C GLY A 26 11.48 1.52 10.76
N MET A 27 12.01 1.03 9.64
CA MET A 27 12.17 -0.40 9.40
C MET A 27 13.00 -1.06 10.52
N ASN A 28 12.63 -2.28 10.89
CA ASN A 28 13.22 -3.05 12.01
C ASN A 28 13.01 -2.46 13.40
N ALA A 29 12.10 -1.49 13.57
CA ALA A 29 11.73 -1.01 14.88
C ALA A 29 11.19 -2.14 15.80
N PRO A 30 11.54 -2.18 17.09
CA PRO A 30 11.03 -3.18 18.02
C PRO A 30 9.50 -3.11 18.16
N VAL A 31 8.85 -4.27 18.17
CA VAL A 31 7.39 -4.40 18.32
C VAL A 31 7.03 -5.17 19.58
N VAL A 32 5.92 -4.80 20.21
CA VAL A 32 5.36 -5.46 21.40
C VAL A 32 4.10 -6.28 21.10
N GLY A 33 3.57 -6.19 19.87
CA GLY A 33 2.41 -6.95 19.47
C GLY A 33 1.85 -6.57 18.10
N VAL A 34 0.68 -7.12 17.80
CA VAL A 34 -0.09 -6.84 16.59
C VAL A 34 -0.83 -5.51 16.72
N GLY A 35 -0.84 -4.73 15.63
CA GLY A 35 -1.48 -3.41 15.61
C GLY A 35 -3.00 -3.52 15.63
N GLN A 36 -3.66 -2.55 16.28
CA GLN A 36 -5.11 -2.44 16.31
C GLN A 36 -5.61 -1.64 15.10
N VAL A 37 -6.75 -2.05 14.54
CA VAL A 37 -7.32 -1.48 13.31
C VAL A 37 -8.83 -1.26 13.47
N PRO A 38 -9.45 -0.34 12.72
CA PRO A 38 -10.88 -0.02 12.87
C PRO A 38 -11.83 -1.21 12.70
N SER A 39 -11.51 -2.17 11.83
CA SER A 39 -12.30 -3.38 11.61
C SER A 39 -12.26 -4.39 12.75
N GLY A 40 -11.37 -4.21 13.72
CA GLY A 40 -11.19 -5.17 14.82
C GLY A 40 -10.48 -6.45 14.41
N ASN A 41 -9.71 -6.44 13.31
CA ASN A 41 -8.84 -7.55 12.86
C ASN A 41 -7.37 -7.26 13.24
N PRO A 42 -6.89 -7.63 14.43
CA PRO A 42 -5.56 -7.23 14.88
C PRO A 42 -4.46 -7.76 13.93
N GLY A 43 -3.50 -6.91 13.59
CA GLY A 43 -2.39 -7.26 12.70
C GLY A 43 -2.71 -7.19 11.21
N TYR A 44 -3.96 -6.84 10.83
CA TYR A 44 -4.42 -6.90 9.46
C TYR A 44 -5.42 -5.77 9.14
N ALA A 45 -4.99 -4.77 8.37
CA ALA A 45 -5.86 -3.69 7.89
C ALA A 45 -6.16 -3.84 6.40
N MET A 46 -7.39 -3.65 5.98
CA MET A 46 -7.72 -3.56 4.55
C MET A 46 -7.17 -2.24 3.99
N TYR A 47 -6.83 -2.19 2.70
CA TYR A 47 -6.34 -0.95 2.07
C TYR A 47 -7.31 0.22 2.27
N ARG A 48 -8.62 -0.03 2.17
CA ARG A 48 -9.68 0.96 2.43
C ARG A 48 -9.64 1.56 3.85
N GLU A 49 -9.09 0.84 4.82
CA GLU A 49 -8.88 1.36 6.18
C GLU A 49 -7.58 2.16 6.23
N MET A 50 -6.50 1.62 5.65
CA MET A 50 -5.20 2.30 5.63
C MET A 50 -5.25 3.66 4.95
N CYS A 51 -5.91 3.75 3.80
CA CYS A 51 -6.03 5.03 3.11
C CYS A 51 -6.88 6.05 3.89
N ASP A 52 -7.88 5.63 4.67
CA ASP A 52 -8.64 6.52 5.56
C ASP A 52 -7.78 6.96 6.75
N LEU A 53 -7.01 6.04 7.35
CA LEU A 53 -6.08 6.32 8.43
C LEU A 53 -5.05 7.39 8.02
N VAL A 54 -4.44 7.23 6.85
CA VAL A 54 -3.45 8.17 6.30
C VAL A 54 -4.10 9.49 5.87
N LYS A 55 -5.19 9.45 5.12
CA LYS A 55 -5.78 10.66 4.53
C LYS A 55 -6.56 11.51 5.53
N ASN A 56 -7.31 10.86 6.42
CA ASN A 56 -8.33 11.51 7.24
C ASN A 56 -8.08 11.40 8.75
N LYS A 57 -7.20 10.49 9.22
CA LYS A 57 -6.93 10.27 10.65
C LYS A 57 -5.52 10.64 11.09
N GLY A 58 -4.75 11.30 10.22
CA GLY A 58 -3.45 11.88 10.57
C GLY A 58 -2.33 10.86 10.76
N TRP A 59 -2.45 9.66 10.20
CA TRP A 59 -1.29 8.77 10.10
C TRP A 59 -0.27 9.36 9.13
N ILE A 60 0.99 9.33 9.54
CA ILE A 60 2.11 9.80 8.74
C ILE A 60 2.51 8.66 7.81
N LYS A 61 2.47 8.93 6.49
CA LYS A 61 3.00 8.01 5.47
C LYS A 61 4.47 8.34 5.24
N GLU A 62 5.31 7.32 5.26
CA GLU A 62 6.70 7.39 4.88
C GLU A 62 6.91 6.51 3.64
N ILE A 63 7.45 7.13 2.59
CA ILE A 63 7.77 6.44 1.33
C ILE A 63 9.20 5.90 1.48
N PRO A 64 9.49 4.69 0.96
CA PRO A 64 10.84 4.14 0.94
C PRO A 64 11.83 5.14 0.34
N ASP A 65 13.08 5.09 0.80
CA ASP A 65 14.17 5.79 0.13
C ASP A 65 14.40 5.25 -1.30
N ASP A 66 15.24 5.93 -2.07
CA ASP A 66 15.54 5.58 -3.47
C ASP A 66 16.12 4.15 -3.65
N SER A 67 16.43 3.44 -2.57
CA SER A 67 16.87 2.04 -2.62
C SER A 67 15.75 1.08 -3.05
N GLY A 68 14.48 1.47 -2.88
CA GLY A 68 13.33 0.61 -3.17
C GLY A 68 13.27 -0.65 -2.29
N ALA A 69 13.91 -0.64 -1.12
CA ALA A 69 14.05 -1.82 -0.26
C ALA A 69 12.74 -2.29 0.40
N HIS A 70 11.72 -1.43 0.48
CA HIS A 70 10.42 -1.77 1.03
C HIS A 70 9.29 -1.02 0.32
N ASP A 71 8.04 -1.34 0.65
CA ASP A 71 6.84 -0.59 0.25
C ASP A 71 6.53 0.51 1.29
N PRO A 72 5.56 1.41 1.04
CA PRO A 72 5.20 2.46 1.99
C PRO A 72 4.86 1.92 3.38
N ILE A 73 5.31 2.67 4.39
CA ILE A 73 4.93 2.46 5.78
C ILE A 73 4.07 3.64 6.23
N ALA A 74 3.20 3.40 7.21
CA ALA A 74 2.44 4.46 7.86
C ALA A 74 2.38 4.23 9.37
N TYR A 75 2.44 5.31 10.14
CA TYR A 75 2.44 5.22 11.60
C TYR A 75 1.69 6.37 12.27
N SER A 76 1.26 6.14 13.51
CA SER A 76 0.66 7.12 14.41
C SER A 76 0.87 6.71 15.86
N GLY A 77 1.74 7.44 16.57
CA GLY A 77 2.21 7.03 17.89
C GLY A 77 2.89 5.66 17.81
N VAL A 78 2.40 4.69 18.59
CA VAL A 78 2.92 3.31 18.57
C VAL A 78 2.25 2.43 17.51
N ASN A 79 1.26 2.91 16.77
CA ASN A 79 0.65 2.13 15.70
C ASN A 79 1.48 2.25 14.43
N TRP A 80 1.71 1.14 13.76
CA TRP A 80 2.54 1.07 12.56
C TRP A 80 1.95 0.07 11.57
N ALA A 81 2.10 0.35 10.28
CA ALA A 81 1.64 -0.52 9.21
C ALA A 81 2.57 -0.46 7.98
N CYS A 82 2.74 -1.59 7.31
CA CYS A 82 3.35 -1.68 5.98
C CYS A 82 2.32 -2.18 4.99
N TYR A 83 2.22 -1.53 3.83
CA TYR A 83 1.13 -1.74 2.87
C TYR A 83 1.52 -1.31 1.45
N ASP A 84 0.79 -1.84 0.47
CA ASP A 84 0.87 -1.35 -0.91
C ASP A 84 -0.12 -0.19 -1.12
N ASP A 85 0.39 0.92 -1.61
CA ASP A 85 -0.41 2.01 -2.15
C ASP A 85 -0.51 1.94 -3.69
N PRO A 86 -1.23 2.85 -4.35
CA PRO A 86 -1.33 2.81 -5.80
C PRO A 86 0.01 3.09 -6.51
N PHE A 87 0.98 3.72 -5.86
CA PHE A 87 2.31 3.93 -6.44
C PHE A 87 3.12 2.62 -6.42
N ALA A 88 3.21 1.96 -5.27
CA ALA A 88 3.84 0.66 -5.10
C ALA A 88 3.23 -0.42 -6.02
N ALA A 89 1.89 -0.49 -6.06
CA ALA A 89 1.17 -1.43 -6.93
C ALA A 89 1.46 -1.16 -8.43
N ASN A 90 1.62 0.10 -8.83
CA ASN A 90 1.99 0.46 -10.20
C ASN A 90 3.44 0.04 -10.51
N ASN A 91 4.38 0.34 -9.62
CA ASN A 91 5.80 -0.02 -9.77
C ASN A 91 6.00 -1.55 -9.88
N LYS A 92 5.37 -2.33 -9.00
CA LYS A 92 5.39 -3.80 -9.07
C LYS A 92 4.87 -4.31 -10.40
N SER A 93 3.80 -3.69 -10.90
CA SER A 93 3.19 -4.05 -12.19
C SER A 93 4.05 -3.71 -13.40
N MET A 94 4.74 -2.56 -13.37
CA MET A 94 5.74 -2.21 -14.40
C MET A 94 6.89 -3.20 -14.37
N TRP A 95 7.42 -3.52 -13.19
CA TRP A 95 8.51 -4.48 -13.04
C TRP A 95 8.14 -5.87 -13.57
N VAL A 96 6.94 -6.37 -13.26
CA VAL A 96 6.41 -7.65 -13.77
C VAL A 96 6.39 -7.67 -15.30
N LYS A 97 5.93 -6.58 -15.92
CA LYS A 97 5.89 -6.43 -17.38
C LYS A 97 7.28 -6.41 -17.98
N GLU A 98 8.17 -5.56 -17.48
CA GLU A 98 9.54 -5.38 -17.98
C GLU A 98 10.38 -6.65 -17.87
N ASN A 99 10.10 -7.48 -16.86
CA ASN A 99 10.85 -8.71 -16.62
C ASN A 99 10.23 -9.97 -17.25
N GLY A 100 9.11 -9.84 -17.97
CA GLY A 100 8.48 -10.93 -18.71
C GLY A 100 7.76 -11.97 -17.82
N TYR A 101 7.23 -11.54 -16.67
CA TYR A 101 6.41 -12.38 -15.80
C TYR A 101 4.97 -12.50 -16.33
N GLY A 102 4.24 -13.52 -15.88
CA GLY A 102 2.90 -13.86 -16.39
C GLY A 102 1.80 -12.87 -16.04
N GLY A 103 1.97 -12.07 -14.98
CA GLY A 103 1.02 -11.03 -14.59
C GLY A 103 1.02 -10.73 -13.10
N ILE A 104 -0.06 -10.07 -12.66
CA ILE A 104 -0.30 -9.69 -11.25
C ILE A 104 -1.58 -10.38 -10.76
N ASN A 105 -1.55 -10.86 -9.53
CA ASN A 105 -2.72 -11.27 -8.74
C ASN A 105 -2.93 -10.25 -7.62
N VAL A 106 -4.18 -9.98 -7.24
CA VAL A 106 -4.52 -9.11 -6.12
C VAL A 106 -5.19 -9.91 -5.02
N TRP A 107 -4.70 -9.77 -3.80
CA TRP A 107 -5.35 -10.32 -2.60
C TRP A 107 -5.78 -9.18 -1.66
N GLU A 108 -7.06 -8.83 -1.57
CA GLU A 108 -8.15 -9.24 -2.47
C GLU A 108 -9.05 -8.05 -2.82
N ILE A 109 -9.91 -8.25 -3.82
CA ILE A 109 -10.70 -7.16 -4.44
C ILE A 109 -11.63 -6.42 -3.46
N THR A 110 -12.10 -7.07 -2.40
CA THR A 110 -13.02 -6.49 -1.39
C THR A 110 -12.32 -5.57 -0.38
N GLN A 111 -10.99 -5.60 -0.35
CA GLN A 111 -10.16 -4.88 0.60
C GLN A 111 -9.58 -3.58 0.02
N ASP A 112 -9.55 -3.47 -1.31
CA ASP A 112 -9.31 -2.22 -2.03
C ASP A 112 -10.38 -1.17 -1.69
N ASP A 113 -10.22 0.08 -2.11
CA ASP A 113 -11.22 1.14 -1.91
C ASP A 113 -12.34 1.03 -2.96
N PHE A 114 -13.11 -0.07 -2.91
CA PHE A 114 -14.16 -0.41 -3.88
C PHE A 114 -15.40 0.50 -3.80
N HIS A 115 -15.71 1.01 -2.61
CA HIS A 115 -16.65 2.13 -2.41
C HIS A 115 -15.83 3.33 -1.98
N PRO A 116 -15.42 4.21 -2.92
CA PRO A 116 -14.37 5.18 -2.69
C PRO A 116 -14.65 6.07 -1.48
N LYS A 117 -13.96 5.81 -0.35
CA LYS A 117 -14.04 6.60 0.88
C LYS A 117 -12.91 7.60 1.00
N CYS A 118 -11.72 7.16 0.66
CA CYS A 118 -10.48 7.94 0.77
C CYS A 118 -9.98 8.36 -0.61
N CYS A 119 -10.27 7.62 -1.68
CA CYS A 119 -9.78 7.92 -3.03
C CYS A 119 -10.85 8.59 -3.91
N LYS A 120 -10.45 9.13 -5.08
CA LYS A 120 -11.40 9.75 -6.02
C LYS A 120 -12.15 8.74 -6.88
N LYS A 121 -11.65 7.52 -6.99
CA LYS A 121 -12.20 6.46 -7.86
C LYS A 121 -12.16 5.13 -7.12
N ALA A 122 -13.16 4.29 -7.39
CA ALA A 122 -13.21 2.91 -6.91
C ALA A 122 -12.02 2.09 -7.43
N TYR A 123 -11.55 1.14 -6.62
CA TYR A 123 -10.47 0.21 -6.94
C TYR A 123 -9.13 0.85 -7.35
N PRO A 124 -8.60 1.80 -6.55
CA PRO A 124 -7.36 2.50 -6.89
C PRO A 124 -6.16 1.55 -7.07
N LEU A 125 -6.03 0.47 -6.29
CA LEU A 125 -4.92 -0.49 -6.45
C LEU A 125 -5.08 -1.30 -7.73
N LEU A 126 -6.28 -1.84 -8.01
CA LEU A 126 -6.50 -2.60 -9.25
C LEU A 126 -6.32 -1.73 -10.49
N ARG A 127 -6.69 -0.45 -10.41
CA ARG A 127 -6.42 0.52 -11.48
C ARG A 127 -4.93 0.81 -11.59
N ALA A 128 -4.18 0.92 -10.50
CA ALA A 128 -2.72 1.04 -10.49
C ALA A 128 -2.04 -0.05 -11.29
N ILE A 129 -2.46 -1.28 -11.00
CA ILE A 129 -1.95 -2.49 -11.64
C ILE A 129 -2.22 -2.48 -13.13
N ASN A 130 -3.46 -2.17 -13.53
CA ASN A 130 -3.83 -2.04 -14.93
C ASN A 130 -3.04 -0.95 -15.66
N HIS A 131 -2.69 0.16 -15.01
CA HIS A 131 -1.86 1.18 -15.63
C HIS A 131 -0.42 0.69 -15.85
N GLY A 132 0.18 0.02 -14.87
CA GLY A 132 1.56 -0.48 -14.97
C GLY A 132 1.69 -1.59 -16.02
N LEU A 133 0.80 -2.60 -15.99
CA LEU A 133 0.83 -3.71 -16.95
C LEU A 133 0.63 -3.26 -18.41
N PHE A 134 -0.16 -2.21 -18.65
CA PHE A 134 -0.47 -1.75 -20.01
C PHE A 134 0.25 -0.46 -20.41
N ASN A 135 1.18 0.05 -19.60
CA ASN A 135 1.96 1.28 -19.82
C ASN A 135 1.09 2.45 -20.34
N LYS A 136 -0.03 2.68 -19.66
CA LYS A 136 -1.02 3.70 -20.08
C LYS A 136 -0.47 5.10 -19.80
N THR A 137 -0.30 5.91 -20.85
CA THR A 137 -0.02 7.34 -20.74
C THR A 137 -1.20 8.02 -20.04
N ASN A 138 -0.94 8.91 -19.05
CA ASN A 138 -1.93 9.53 -18.13
C ASN A 138 -2.24 8.76 -16.83
N TRP A 139 -1.22 8.20 -16.17
CA TRP A 139 -1.33 7.71 -14.79
C TRP A 139 -1.71 8.87 -13.84
N PRO A 140 -2.91 8.88 -13.21
CA PRO A 140 -3.36 10.01 -12.41
C PRO A 140 -2.80 10.00 -10.98
N TYR A 141 -1.52 9.61 -10.80
CA TYR A 141 -0.72 9.52 -9.57
C TYR A 141 -1.53 9.37 -8.26
N THR A 142 -1.50 8.18 -7.65
CA THR A 142 -2.18 7.83 -6.38
C THR A 142 -3.72 7.87 -6.41
N TYR A 143 -4.37 8.22 -7.52
CA TYR A 143 -5.85 8.36 -7.59
C TYR A 143 -6.46 9.31 -6.56
N GLY A 144 -5.65 10.22 -6.00
CA GLY A 144 -6.08 11.12 -4.93
C GLY A 144 -6.35 10.41 -3.59
N CYS A 145 -5.76 9.23 -3.39
CA CYS A 145 -5.81 8.49 -2.12
C CYS A 145 -4.96 9.13 -1.02
N GLU A 146 -3.96 9.93 -1.38
CA GLU A 146 -3.05 10.55 -0.43
C GLU A 146 -3.48 11.97 -0.05
N PRO A 147 -3.14 12.42 1.18
CA PRO A 147 -3.22 13.83 1.53
C PRO A 147 -2.29 14.63 0.59
N LYS A 148 -2.65 15.88 0.27
CA LYS A 148 -1.74 16.78 -0.46
C LYS A 148 -0.48 16.89 0.40
N THR A 149 0.65 16.35 -0.05
CA THR A 149 1.93 16.47 0.66
C THR A 149 2.18 17.94 0.97
N SER A 150 2.34 18.28 2.25
CA SER A 150 3.07 19.47 2.64
C SER A 150 4.53 19.21 2.27
N SER A 151 4.92 19.68 1.09
CA SER A 151 6.33 19.89 0.75
C SER A 151 6.96 20.71 1.87
N THR A 152 7.81 20.08 2.67
CA THR A 152 8.89 20.77 3.39
C THR A 152 9.99 21.08 2.41
#